data_AF-A0A0G0NRS5-F1
#
_entry.id   AF-A0A0G0NRS5-F1
#
_cell.length_a   1.000
_cell.length_b   1.000
_cell.length_c   1.000
_cell.angle_alpha   90.00
_cell.angle_beta   90.00
_cell.angle_gamma   90.00
#
_symmetry.space_group_name_H-M   'P 1'
#
loop_
_entity.id
_entity.type
_entity.pdbx_description
1 polymer ?
#
loop_
_entity_poly.entity_id
_entity_poly.type
_entity_poly.pdbx_seq_one_letter_code
_entity_poly.pdbx_strand_id
1 'polypeptide(L)'
;KNLPAQAGEKICDICANMNTDSSTLMIVEKDSDLESIRKSRVYNGKYFVLGGLVPIVEKNTKSRVRILELQEKIKRDFGIKPASTREGDRSSTRGG
;
A
#
# COMPACT_ATOMS: atom_id res chain seq x y z
N LYS A 1 -9.63 -2.40 -25.92
CA LYS A 1 -9.11 -3.78 -26.17
C LYS A 1 -8.87 -4.41 -24.80
N ASN A 2 -9.88 -5.08 -24.25
CA ASN A 2 -9.72 -5.91 -23.05
C ASN A 2 -9.09 -7.22 -23.49
N LEU A 3 -8.07 -7.69 -22.76
CA LEU A 3 -7.47 -9.01 -22.95
C LEU A 3 -7.42 -9.73 -21.58
N PRO A 4 -7.89 -10.98 -21.49
CA PRO A 4 -8.01 -11.71 -20.23
C PRO A 4 -6.64 -12.19 -19.75
N ALA A 5 -6.32 -11.90 -18.49
CA ALA A 5 -5.11 -12.39 -17.83
C ALA A 5 -5.32 -13.85 -17.38
N GLN A 6 -4.83 -14.79 -18.19
CA GLN A 6 -4.65 -16.20 -17.83
C GLN A 6 -3.60 -16.38 -16.73
N ALA A 7 -3.85 -17.35 -15.85
CA ALA A 7 -3.16 -17.65 -14.59
C ALA A 7 -1.66 -17.96 -14.75
N GLY A 8 -0.86 -17.32 -13.90
CA GLY A 8 0.60 -17.20 -13.95
C GLY A 8 0.89 -15.72 -13.77
N GLU A 9 1.42 -15.31 -12.62
CA GLU A 9 1.48 -13.91 -12.17
C GLU A 9 2.12 -12.99 -13.23
N LYS A 10 1.28 -12.40 -14.10
CA LYS A 10 1.74 -11.45 -15.11
C LYS A 10 2.08 -10.16 -14.38
N ILE A 11 3.38 -9.88 -14.29
CA ILE A 11 3.90 -8.61 -13.81
C ILE A 11 3.26 -7.48 -14.65
N CYS A 12 2.78 -6.43 -13.98
CA CYS A 12 2.16 -5.30 -14.66
C CYS A 12 3.19 -4.53 -15.51
N ASP A 13 2.78 -3.90 -16.62
CA ASP A 13 3.72 -3.18 -17.50
C ASP A 13 4.54 -2.10 -16.76
N ILE A 14 3.93 -1.42 -15.80
CA ILE A 14 4.60 -0.41 -14.95
C ILE A 14 5.63 -1.08 -14.04
N CYS A 15 5.28 -2.24 -13.50
CA CYS A 15 6.10 -3.02 -12.57
C CYS A 15 7.30 -3.65 -13.28
N ALA A 16 7.14 -4.02 -14.56
CA ALA A 16 8.19 -4.58 -15.41
C ALA A 16 9.11 -3.51 -16.04
N ASN A 17 8.70 -2.24 -16.03
CA ASN A 17 9.45 -1.16 -16.64
C ASN A 17 10.68 -0.77 -15.80
N MET A 18 11.87 -0.97 -16.35
CA MET A 18 13.13 -0.62 -15.70
C MET A 18 13.36 0.89 -15.56
N ASN A 19 12.67 1.71 -16.36
CA ASN A 19 12.77 3.17 -16.30
C ASN A 19 11.89 3.79 -15.20
N THR A 20 11.06 2.98 -14.53
CA THR A 20 10.21 3.43 -13.43
C THR A 20 11.02 3.54 -12.15
N ASP A 21 10.90 4.70 -11.48
CA ASP A 21 11.57 4.95 -10.22
C ASP A 21 11.05 3.99 -9.14
N SER A 22 11.94 3.11 -8.68
CA SER A 22 11.64 2.13 -7.64
C SER A 22 11.84 2.67 -6.22
N SER A 23 12.35 3.90 -6.07
CA SER A 23 12.56 4.57 -4.78
C SER A 23 11.32 5.32 -4.27
N THR A 24 10.25 5.36 -5.08
CA THR A 24 8.99 6.00 -4.69
C THR A 24 7.81 5.07 -4.96
N LEU A 25 6.81 5.15 -4.08
CA LEU A 25 5.57 4.37 -4.17
C LEU A 25 4.38 5.30 -3.89
N MET A 26 3.57 5.56 -4.92
CA MET A 26 2.33 6.31 -4.80
C MET A 26 1.17 5.40 -4.42
N ILE A 27 0.44 5.78 -3.38
CA ILE A 27 -0.73 5.04 -2.90
C ILE A 27 -1.98 5.70 -3.47
N VAL A 28 -2.85 4.91 -4.12
CA VAL A 28 -4.10 5.39 -4.73
C VAL A 28 -5.28 4.58 -4.23
N GLU A 29 -6.49 5.14 -4.26
CA GLU A 29 -7.69 4.46 -3.75
C GLU A 29 -8.17 3.37 -4.72
N LYS A 30 -8.35 3.73 -6.00
CA LYS A 30 -8.95 2.87 -7.04
C LYS A 30 -8.12 2.86 -8.31
N ASP A 31 -8.39 1.89 -9.20
CA ASP A 31 -7.72 1.78 -10.50
C ASP A 31 -7.98 2.98 -11.42
N SER A 32 -9.12 3.66 -11.27
CA SER A 32 -9.42 4.89 -12.01
C SER A 32 -8.43 6.01 -11.71
N ASP A 33 -7.95 6.10 -10.48
CA ASP A 33 -7.03 7.14 -10.04
C ASP A 33 -5.62 6.86 -10.57
N LEU A 34 -5.19 5.59 -10.53
CA LEU A 34 -3.98 5.10 -11.18
C LEU A 34 -3.95 5.53 -12.65
N GLU A 35 -5.00 5.19 -13.40
CA GLU A 35 -5.06 5.47 -14.84
C GLU A 35 -5.06 6.96 -15.13
N SER A 36 -5.72 7.78 -14.30
CA SER A 36 -5.74 9.23 -14.45
C SER A 36 -4.34 9.84 -14.25
N ILE A 37 -3.64 9.45 -13.19
CA ILE A 37 -2.29 9.94 -12.88
C ILE A 37 -1.29 9.43 -13.91
N ARG A 38 -1.34 8.15 -14.27
CA ARG A 38 -0.49 7.57 -15.31
C ARG A 38 -0.62 8.31 -16.64
N LYS A 39 -1.84 8.66 -17.07
CA LYS A 39 -2.09 9.40 -18.32
C LYS A 39 -1.52 10.81 -18.30
N SER A 40 -1.49 11.46 -17.13
CA SER A 40 -0.90 12.79 -16.98
C SER A 40 0.62 12.82 -17.12
N ARG A 41 1.30 11.67 -16.96
CA ARG A 41 2.77 11.51 -17.02
C ARG A 41 3.57 12.39 -16.05
N VAL A 42 2.93 12.92 -15.00
CA VAL A 42 3.60 13.76 -13.99
C VAL A 42 4.39 12.96 -12.96
N TYR A 43 4.14 11.65 -12.87
CA TYR A 43 4.75 10.76 -11.89
C TYR A 43 5.32 9.51 -12.58
N ASN A 44 6.58 9.20 -12.28
CA ASN A 44 7.34 8.08 -12.89
C ASN A 44 7.72 6.98 -11.88
N GLY A 45 7.13 6.98 -10.69
CA GLY A 45 7.37 5.94 -9.69
C GLY A 45 6.37 4.79 -9.72
N LYS A 46 6.48 3.88 -8.76
CA LYS A 46 5.56 2.74 -8.62
C LYS A 46 4.24 3.16 -8.00
N TYR A 47 3.21 2.34 -8.19
CA TYR A 47 1.89 2.58 -7.63
C TYR A 47 1.44 1.40 -6.78
N PHE A 48 0.58 1.69 -5.80
CA PHE A 48 -0.16 0.68 -5.03
C PHE A 48 -1.62 1.11 -4.91
N VAL A 49 -2.54 0.26 -5.36
CA VAL A 49 -3.99 0.53 -5.25
C VAL A 49 -4.52 -0.04 -3.92
N LEU A 50 -5.18 0.74 -3.09
CA LEU A 50 -5.72 0.29 -1.80
C LEU A 50 -6.96 -0.58 -1.95
N GLY A 51 -7.75 -0.37 -3.00
CA GLY A 51 -9.02 -1.09 -3.23
C GLY A 51 -10.22 -0.45 -2.52
N GLY A 52 -10.07 0.74 -1.97
CA GLY A 52 -11.11 1.48 -1.25
C GLY A 52 -10.56 2.26 -0.06
N LEU A 53 -11.43 3.05 0.58
CA LEU A 53 -11.12 3.78 1.81
C LEU A 53 -11.22 2.88 3.03
N VAL A 54 -10.40 3.17 4.03
CA VAL A 54 -10.49 2.59 5.38
C VAL A 54 -11.69 3.24 6.09
N PRO A 55 -12.82 2.55 6.33
CA PRO A 55 -13.90 3.10 7.15
C PRO A 55 -13.37 3.48 8.55
N ILE A 56 -13.64 4.73 8.93
CA ILE A 56 -13.18 5.36 10.18
C ILE A 56 -13.86 4.73 11.41
N VAL A 57 -15.04 4.13 11.24
CA VAL A 57 -15.96 3.81 12.35
C VAL A 57 -16.06 2.30 12.65
N GLU A 58 -15.51 1.42 11.84
CA GLU A 58 -15.67 -0.03 12.01
C GLU A 58 -14.46 -0.71 12.66
N LYS A 59 -14.71 -1.54 13.68
CA LYS A 59 -13.69 -2.35 14.35
C LYS A 59 -13.20 -3.54 13.50
N ASN A 60 -13.90 -3.85 12.39
CA ASN A 60 -13.65 -5.00 11.52
C ASN A 60 -13.27 -4.60 10.07
N THR A 61 -12.52 -3.50 9.91
CA THR A 61 -12.13 -2.89 8.62
C THR A 61 -11.14 -3.71 7.77
N LYS A 62 -10.67 -4.87 8.25
CA LYS A 62 -9.56 -5.61 7.61
C LYS A 62 -9.91 -6.27 6.27
N SER A 63 -11.18 -6.36 5.86
CA SER A 63 -11.58 -7.16 4.69
C SER A 63 -11.71 -6.38 3.38
N ARG A 64 -11.72 -5.04 3.39
CA ARG A 64 -11.94 -4.23 2.17
C ARG A 64 -10.70 -3.53 1.63
N VAL A 65 -9.71 -3.28 2.48
CA VAL A 65 -8.54 -2.45 2.11
C VAL A 65 -7.27 -3.27 2.22
N ARG A 66 -6.41 -3.15 1.21
CA ARG A 66 -5.14 -3.87 1.10
C ARG A 66 -4.02 -3.33 1.99
N ILE A 67 -4.34 -3.06 3.26
CA ILE A 67 -3.43 -2.41 4.19
C ILE A 67 -2.30 -3.33 4.63
N LEU A 68 -2.59 -4.63 4.80
CA LEU A 68 -1.59 -5.63 5.18
C LEU A 68 -0.61 -5.86 4.03
N GLU A 69 -1.10 -5.98 2.78
CA GLU A 69 -0.19 -6.12 1.63
C GLU A 69 0.66 -4.85 1.43
N LEU A 70 0.10 -3.67 1.69
CA LEU A 70 0.87 -2.42 1.64
C LEU A 70 2.00 -2.42 2.68
N GLN A 71 1.71 -2.82 3.92
CA GLN A 71 2.72 -2.89 4.98
C GLN A 71 3.85 -3.87 4.61
N GLU A 72 3.50 -5.07 4.13
CA GLU A 72 4.49 -6.06 3.70
C GLU A 72 5.31 -5.58 2.50
N LYS A 73 4.67 -4.88 1.55
CA LYS A 73 5.37 -4.27 0.41
C LYS A 73 6.35 -3.19 0.86
N ILE A 74 5.95 -2.32 1.79
CA ILE A 74 6.83 -1.26 2.30
C ILE A 74 8.02 -1.85 3.05
N LYS A 75 7.80 -2.86 3.90
CA LYS A 75 8.90 -3.55 4.61
C LYS A 75 9.89 -4.17 3.63
N ARG A 76 9.39 -4.81 2.58
CA ARG A 76 10.21 -5.47 1.55
C ARG A 76 11.00 -4.48 0.71
N ASP A 77 10.34 -3.44 0.20
CA ASP A 77 10.92 -2.54 -0.80
C ASP A 77 11.73 -1.41 -0.18
N PHE A 78 11.38 -0.98 1.04
CA PHE A 78 11.99 0.19 1.71
C PHE A 78 12.69 -0.15 3.03
N GLY A 79 12.67 -1.41 3.47
CA GLY A 79 13.36 -1.83 4.70
C GLY A 79 12.84 -1.18 5.99
N ILE A 80 11.63 -0.61 5.98
CA ILE A 80 11.06 0.07 7.14
C ILE A 80 10.67 -0.97 8.20
N LYS A 81 11.30 -0.89 9.37
CA LYS A 81 10.88 -1.65 10.54
C LYS A 81 9.69 -0.95 11.18
N PRO A 82 8.58 -1.66 11.48
CA PRO A 82 7.48 -1.04 12.23
C PRO A 82 8.04 -0.50 13.54
N ALA A 83 7.65 0.73 13.89
CA ALA A 83 8.03 1.32 15.17
C ALA A 83 7.65 0.32 16.27
N SER A 84 8.62 -0.08 17.08
CA SER A 84 8.37 -0.90 18.27
C SER A 84 7.31 -0.19 19.08
N THR A 85 6.11 -0.77 19.15
CA THR A 85 5.08 -0.32 20.07
C THR A 85 5.69 -0.37 21.47
N ARG A 86 5.82 0.79 22.11
CA ARG A 86 6.07 0.86 23.55
C ARG A 86 4.83 0.31 24.23
N GLU A 87 4.86 -0.99 24.48
CA GLU A 87 3.86 -1.68 25.27
C GLU A 87 4.12 -1.33 26.74
N GLY A 88 3.31 -0.44 27.30
CA GLY A 88 3.15 -0.27 28.75
C GLY A 88 4.14 0.64 29.47
N ASP A 89 3.79 1.91 29.63
CA ASP A 89 3.98 2.59 30.93
C ASP A 89 2.62 2.72 31.59
N ARG A 90 2.25 1.68 32.34
CA ARG A 90 1.13 1.69 33.29
C ARG A 90 1.67 1.33 34.68
N SER A 91 2.54 2.16 35.22
CA SER A 91 2.94 2.13 36.62
C SER A 91 1.95 2.97 37.44
N SER A 92 0.79 2.36 37.72
CA SER A 92 -0.02 2.70 38.90
C SER A 92 0.50 1.88 40.08
N THR A 93 1.17 2.54 41.02
CA THR A 93 1.46 2.15 42.42
C THR A 93 2.23 3.35 43.01
N ARG A 94 1.98 3.99 44.15
CA ARG A 94 1.35 3.72 45.46
C ARG A 94 1.04 5.14 46.03
N GLY A 95 0.01 5.43 46.81
CA GLY A 95 -0.54 4.63 47.91
C GLY A 95 0.39 4.68 49.11
N GLY A 96 0.45 5.80 49.82
CA GLY A 96 1.27 6.03 51.02
C GLY A 96 1.17 7.47 51.49
#